data_AF-A0A127SCG7-F1
#
_entry.id   AF-A0A127SCG7-F1
#
_cell.length_a   1.000
_cell.length_b   1.000
_cell.length_c   1.000
_cell.angle_alpha   90.00
_cell.angle_beta   90.00
_cell.angle_gamma   90.00
#
_symmetry.space_group_name_H-M   'P 1'
#
loop_
_entity.id
_entity.type
_entity.pdbx_description
1 polymer ?
#
loop_
_entity_poly.entity_id
_entity_poly.type
_entity_poly.pdbx_seq_one_letter_code
_entity_poly.pdbx_strand_id
1 'polypeptide(L)' 'EAFGKDMQLSPKNIINDKKIEVQTPDVTIQVSAQRRDLVQTRVIDGTKYIVIRADEGVQVNGVHVHIE' A
#
# COMPACT_ATOMS: atom_id res chain seq x y z
N GLU A 1 -5.21 13.13 10.40
CA GLU A 1 -3.89 13.34 11.04
C GLU A 1 -2.81 12.97 10.05
N ALA A 2 -1.89 13.89 9.78
CA ALA A 2 -0.86 13.76 8.76
C ALA A 2 0.28 12.84 9.23
N PHE A 3 0.86 12.14 8.26
CA PHE A 3 2.04 11.28 8.37
C PHE A 3 3.10 11.83 9.35
N GLY A 4 3.57 10.96 10.24
CA GLY A 4 4.47 11.29 11.34
C GLY A 4 5.76 11.97 10.87
N LYS A 5 6.16 12.98 11.64
CA LYS A 5 7.18 14.00 11.36
C LYS A 5 8.63 13.49 11.26
N ASP A 6 8.87 12.18 11.29
CA ASP A 6 10.21 11.60 11.42
C ASP A 6 10.49 10.42 10.46
N MET A 7 9.69 10.22 9.41
CA MET A 7 10.04 9.25 8.37
C MET A 7 11.08 9.90 7.44
N GLN A 8 12.37 9.75 7.75
CA GLN A 8 13.43 10.01 6.78
C GLN A 8 13.21 9.08 5.58
N LEU A 9 12.57 9.62 4.54
CA LEU A 9 12.50 8.99 3.23
C LEU A 9 13.94 8.78 2.75
N SER A 10 14.40 7.53 2.75
CA SER A 10 15.72 7.20 2.23
C SER A 10 15.79 7.61 0.75
N PRO A 11 16.81 8.37 0.30
CA PRO A 11 16.91 8.85 -1.08
C PRO A 11 16.84 7.74 -2.15
N LYS A 12 17.17 6.50 -1.78
CA LYS A 12 17.03 5.33 -2.66
C LYS A 12 15.59 5.05 -3.11
N ASN A 13 14.57 5.45 -2.33
CA ASN A 13 13.16 5.27 -2.67
C ASN A 13 12.62 6.34 -3.64
N ILE A 14 13.41 7.39 -3.94
CA ILE A 14 13.07 8.49 -4.86
C ILE A 14 13.39 8.12 -6.32
N ILE A 15 14.12 7.03 -6.58
CA ILE A 15 14.60 6.67 -7.92
C ILE A 15 13.54 5.95 -8.77
N ASN A 16 12.42 5.51 -8.17
CA ASN A 16 11.31 4.90 -8.92
C ASN A 16 10.04 5.75 -8.78
N ASP A 17 9.93 6.82 -9.56
CA ASP A 17 8.77 7.71 -9.59
C ASP A 17 7.45 6.98 -9.93
N LYS A 18 7.55 5.76 -10.47
CA LYS A 18 6.41 4.97 -10.95
C LYS A 18 5.74 4.13 -9.87
N LYS A 19 6.38 3.92 -8.72
CA LYS A 19 5.84 3.04 -7.67
C LYS A 19 5.96 3.66 -6.29
N ILE A 20 4.99 3.32 -5.46
CA ILE A 20 5.00 3.57 -4.02
C ILE A 20 5.16 2.23 -3.34
N GLU A 21 6.05 2.18 -2.36
CA GLU A 21 6.30 0.99 -1.58
C GLU A 21 5.90 1.23 -0.13
N VAL A 22 5.17 0.27 0.43
CA VAL A 22 4.85 0.22 1.85
C VAL A 22 5.48 -1.05 2.42
N GLN A 23 6.42 -0.88 3.35
CA GLN A 23 7.13 -1.97 3.98
C GLN A 23 6.68 -2.13 5.44
N THR A 24 6.43 -3.38 5.81
CA THR A 24 6.29 -3.86 7.18
C THR A 24 7.29 -5.02 7.37
N PRO A 25 7.58 -5.48 8.60
CA PRO A 25 8.61 -6.51 8.82
C PRO A 25 8.44 -7.78 7.98
N ASP A 26 7.19 -8.21 7.74
CA ASP A 26 6.88 -9.49 7.07
C ASP A 26 6.25 -9.32 5.68
N VAL A 27 5.89 -8.09 5.28
CA VAL A 27 5.13 -7.83 4.05
C VAL A 27 5.62 -6.56 3.36
N THR A 28 5.82 -6.65 2.04
CA THR A 28 6.07 -5.51 1.15
C THR A 28 4.91 -5.36 0.17
N ILE A 29 4.37 -4.15 0.09
CA ILE A 29 3.29 -3.78 -0.82
C ILE A 29 3.84 -2.79 -1.84
N GLN A 30 3.64 -3.05 -3.13
CA GLN A 30 4.00 -2.12 -4.22
C GLN A 30 2.76 -1.68 -4.98
N VAL A 31 2.58 -0.38 -5.12
CA VAL A 31 1.44 0.22 -5.83
C VAL A 31 1.96 1.21 -6.86
N SER A 32 1.25 1.35 -7.99
CA SER A 32 1.55 2.40 -8.97
C SER A 32 1.47 3.79 -8.32
N ALA A 33 2.46 4.65 -8.57
CA ALA A 33 2.48 6.01 -8.03
C ALA A 33 1.33 6.89 -8.52
N GLN A 34 0.68 6.51 -9.62
CA GLN A 34 -0.52 7.17 -10.15
C GLN A 34 -1.80 6.74 -9.43
N ARG A 35 -1.76 5.67 -8.63
CA ARG A 35 -2.91 5.07 -7.93
C ARG A 35 -2.71 5.09 -6.41
N ARG A 36 -2.19 6.21 -5.89
CA ARG A 36 -1.94 6.40 -4.44
C ARG A 36 -3.21 6.23 -3.61
N ASP A 37 -4.36 6.54 -4.23
CA ASP A 37 -5.69 6.43 -3.65
C ASP A 37 -6.07 4.99 -3.25
N LEU A 38 -5.40 3.98 -3.81
CA LEU A 38 -5.65 2.58 -3.48
C LEU A 38 -5.16 2.18 -2.08
N VAL A 39 -4.18 2.89 -1.51
CA VAL A 39 -3.61 2.58 -0.20
C VAL A 39 -4.11 3.57 0.84
N GLN A 40 -4.73 3.06 1.90
CA GLN A 40 -5.27 3.87 2.97
C GLN A 40 -4.90 3.29 4.34
N THR A 41 -4.67 4.16 5.31
CA THR A 41 -4.62 3.75 6.71
C THR A 41 -6.02 3.83 7.30
N ARG A 42 -6.52 2.72 7.84
CA ARG A 42 -7.81 2.67 8.55
C ARG A 42 -7.64 2.10 9.95
N VAL A 43 -8.46 2.56 10.88
CA VAL A 43 -8.60 1.94 12.19
C VAL A 43 -9.83 1.04 12.14
N ILE A 44 -9.63 -0.26 12.38
CA ILE A 44 -10.68 -1.27 12.44
C ILE A 44 -10.54 -1.92 13.83
N ASP A 45 -11.60 -1.89 14.64
CA ASP A 45 -11.61 -2.41 16.01
C ASP A 45 -10.42 -1.93 16.88
N GLY A 46 -10.09 -0.64 16.77
CA GLY A 46 -8.99 -0.01 17.51
C GLY A 46 -7.59 -0.31 16.98
N THR A 47 -7.46 -1.17 15.96
CA THR A 47 -6.17 -1.55 15.36
C THR A 47 -5.96 -0.82 14.04
N LYS A 48 -4.74 -0.31 13.82
CA LYS A 48 -4.37 0.36 12.56
C LYS A 48 -4.01 -0.67 11.48
N TYR A 49 -4.65 -0.54 10.33
CA TYR A 49 -4.42 -1.36 9.16
C TYR A 49 -4.01 -0.51 7.97
N ILE A 50 -3.16 -1.08 7.12
CA ILE A 50 -2.98 -0.63 5.74
C ILE A 50 -4.00 -1.41 4.91
N VAL A 51 -4.98 -0.69 4.36
CA VAL A 51 -6.04 -1.25 3.51
C VAL A 51 -5.72 -0.92 2.06
N ILE A 52 -5.77 -1.94 1.22
CA ILE A 52 -5.64 -1.80 -0.23
C ILE A 52 -7.00 -2.07 -0.84
N ARG A 53 -7.55 -1.11 -1.59
CA ARG A 53 -8.80 -1.35 -2.32
C ARG A 53 -8.54 -2.34 -3.46
N ALA A 54 -9.23 -3.46 -3.43
CA ALA A 54 -9.15 -4.51 -4.44
C ALA A 54 -10.53 -4.58 -5.13
N ASP A 55 -10.61 -4.00 -6.33
CA ASP A 55 -11.85 -3.98 -7.14
C ASP A 55 -11.83 -5.19 -8.11
N GLU A 56 -12.00 -4.96 -9.41
CA GLU A 56 -11.97 -6.03 -10.43
C GLU A 56 -10.54 -6.48 -10.80
N GLY A 57 -10.45 -7.70 -11.33
CA GLY A 57 -9.21 -8.23 -11.90
C GLY A 57 -8.16 -8.66 -10.87
N VAL A 58 -8.58 -8.91 -9.62
CA VAL A 58 -7.67 -9.36 -8.56
C VAL A 58 -7.14 -10.75 -8.87
N GLN A 59 -5.85 -10.96 -8.61
CA GLN A 59 -5.19 -12.25 -8.74
C GLN A 59 -4.43 -12.58 -7.47
N VAL A 60 -4.53 -13.83 -7.02
CA VAL A 60 -3.77 -14.39 -5.91
C VAL A 60 -2.93 -15.52 -6.47
N ASN A 61 -1.60 -15.38 -6.43
CA ASN A 61 -0.66 -16.35 -7.00
C ASN A 61 -0.97 -16.70 -8.47
N GLY A 62 -1.41 -15.72 -9.26
CA GLY A 62 -1.77 -15.89 -10.67
C GLY A 62 -3.18 -16.45 -10.91
N VAL A 63 -3.94 -16.77 -9.86
CA VAL A 63 -5.33 -17.22 -9.97
C VAL A 63 -6.27 -16.03 -9.79
N HIS A 64 -7.18 -15.82 -10.74
CA HIS A 64 -8.19 -14.79 -10.61
C HIS A 64 -9.15 -15.10 -9.46
N VAL A 65 -9.36 -14.10 -8.60
CA VAL A 65 -10.31 -14.18 -7.50
C VAL A 65 -11.36 -13.09 -7.67
N HIS A 66 -12.59 -13.43 -7.32
CA HIS A 66 -13.69 -12.48 -7.22
C HIS A 66 -13.84 -12.09 -5.76
N ILE A 67 -13.85 -10.79 -5.49
CA ILE A 67 -14.08 -10.23 -4.15
C ILE A 67 -15.46 -9.58 -4.20
N GLU A 68 -16.43 -10.15 -3.48
CA GLU A 68 -17.78 -9.59 -3.26
C GLU A 68 -17.85 -8.76 -1.98
#